data_AF-A0A224YN73-F1
#
_entry.id   AF-A0A224YN73-F1
#
_cell.length_a   1.000
_cell.length_b   1.000
_cell.length_c   1.000
_cell.angle_alpha   90.00
_cell.angle_beta   90.00
_cell.angle_gamma   90.00
#
_symmetry.space_group_name_H-M   'P 1'
#
loop_
_entity.id
_entity.type
_entity.pdbx_description
1 polymer ?
#
loop_
_entity_poly.entity_id
_entity_poly.type
_entity_poly.pdbx_seq_one_letter_code
_entity_poly.pdbx_strand_id
1 'polypeptide(L)'
;MAQSQGRQIGAALTARPILLCCIFLVVVAVVSATSVLVTLYAKDSLRIRCLPGPVQVEVTPSASALGNFSQWAVSTDAAPCTPVARRIFKKGGKTVDAAIATLLCMGVVIPHSMGIGGGFIATVYSRSKKDAQVLVAREVAPAAASTDMYVKNK
;
A
#
# COMPACT_ATOMS: atom_id res chain seq x y z
N MET A 1 9.41 61.56 -52.43
CA MET A 1 8.17 60.81 -52.14
C MET A 1 8.44 59.35 -52.52
N ALA A 2 8.81 58.52 -51.55
CA ALA A 2 9.24 57.14 -51.79
C ALA A 2 8.04 56.18 -51.65
N GLN A 3 7.83 55.35 -52.67
CA GLN A 3 7.02 54.14 -52.58
C GLN A 3 7.76 53.11 -51.73
N SER A 4 7.08 52.40 -50.83
CA SER A 4 7.59 51.13 -50.30
C SER A 4 6.48 50.23 -49.74
N GLN A 5 6.21 49.19 -50.52
CA GLN A 5 6.02 47.78 -50.16
C GLN A 5 4.93 47.36 -49.16
N GLY A 6 4.00 46.59 -49.70
CA GLY A 6 3.07 45.75 -48.95
C GLY A 6 3.76 44.66 -48.15
N ARG A 7 3.16 44.33 -47.01
CA ARG A 7 3.51 43.19 -46.17
C ARG A 7 2.34 42.21 -46.17
N GLN A 8 2.44 41.23 -47.07
CA GLN A 8 1.62 40.02 -47.06
C GLN A 8 1.87 39.28 -45.74
N ILE A 9 0.83 39.12 -44.94
CA ILE A 9 0.85 38.35 -43.70
C ILE A 9 0.69 36.88 -44.10
N GLY A 10 1.77 36.31 -44.65
CA GLY A 10 1.84 34.89 -45.00
C GLY A 10 1.90 34.03 -43.74
N ALA A 11 0.86 33.24 -43.52
CA ALA A 11 0.79 32.23 -42.47
C ALA A 11 1.83 31.13 -42.73
N ALA A 12 2.96 31.17 -42.05
CA ALA A 12 3.90 30.05 -41.97
C ALA A 12 3.50 29.14 -40.79
N LEU A 13 2.57 28.21 -41.05
CA LEU A 13 2.25 27.09 -40.16
C LEU A 13 3.51 26.24 -39.98
N THR A 14 4.22 26.41 -38.87
CA THR A 14 5.34 25.53 -38.51
C THR A 14 4.75 24.22 -37.97
N ALA A 15 5.04 23.09 -38.63
CA ALA A 15 4.44 21.79 -38.29
C ALA A 15 4.87 21.24 -36.91
N ARG A 16 5.97 21.76 -36.34
CA ARG A 16 6.55 21.32 -35.05
C ARG A 16 5.70 21.65 -33.81
N PRO A 17 5.21 22.89 -33.59
CA PRO A 17 4.32 23.18 -32.45
C PRO A 17 2.97 22.45 -32.53
N ILE A 18 2.45 22.20 -33.73
CA ILE A 18 1.21 21.43 -33.91
C ILE A 18 1.43 19.97 -33.50
N LEU A 19 2.53 19.36 -33.93
CA LEU A 19 2.89 17.99 -33.56
C LEU A 19 3.09 17.82 -32.05
N LEU A 20 3.77 18.77 -31.39
CA LEU A 20 3.97 18.76 -29.94
C LEU A 20 2.65 18.91 -29.17
N CYS A 21 1.75 19.77 -29.64
CA CYS A 21 0.41 19.92 -29.07
C CYS A 21 -0.40 18.61 -29.20
N CYS A 22 -0.35 17.95 -30.36
CA CYS A 22 -0.99 16.66 -30.57
C CYS A 22 -0.44 15.57 -29.64
N ILE A 23 0.89 15.48 -29.48
CA ILE A 23 1.51 14.51 -28.57
C ILE A 23 1.09 14.78 -27.12
N PHE A 24 1.10 16.04 -26.69
CA PHE A 24 0.70 16.42 -25.34
C PHE A 24 -0.78 16.07 -25.06
N LEU A 25 -1.67 16.36 -26.00
CA LEU A 25 -3.10 16.00 -25.90
C LEU A 25 -3.32 14.48 -25.84
N VAL A 26 -2.56 13.70 -26.62
CA VAL A 26 -2.62 12.23 -26.57
C VAL A 26 -2.13 11.71 -25.22
N VAL A 27 -1.03 12.24 -24.68
CA VAL A 27 -0.50 11.84 -23.36
C VAL A 27 -1.51 12.16 -22.25
N VAL A 28 -2.11 13.35 -22.26
CA VAL A 28 -3.14 13.73 -21.28
C VAL A 28 -4.36 12.83 -21.38
N ALA A 29 -4.79 12.47 -22.60
CA ALA A 29 -5.90 11.54 -22.81
C ALA A 29 -5.60 10.13 -22.28
N VAL A 30 -4.39 9.61 -22.51
CA VAL A 30 -3.98 8.29 -22.01
C VAL A 30 -3.85 8.27 -20.49
N VAL A 31 -3.26 9.30 -19.88
CA VAL A 31 -3.10 9.40 -18.42
C VAL A 31 -4.46 9.54 -17.73
N SER A 32 -5.36 10.36 -18.26
CA SER A 32 -6.71 10.49 -17.71
C SER A 32 -7.53 9.21 -17.86
N ALA A 33 -7.47 8.54 -19.02
CA ALA A 33 -8.17 7.27 -19.24
C ALA A 33 -7.66 6.16 -18.31
N THR A 34 -6.34 6.04 -18.14
CA THR A 34 -5.75 5.05 -17.24
C THR A 34 -6.06 5.36 -15.77
N SER A 35 -6.03 6.62 -15.35
CA SER A 35 -6.44 7.03 -14.00
C SER A 35 -7.92 6.72 -13.72
N VAL A 36 -8.81 6.99 -14.68
CA VAL A 36 -10.24 6.68 -14.56
C VAL A 36 -10.44 5.16 -14.49
N LEU A 37 -9.78 4.39 -15.35
CA LEU A 37 -9.87 2.93 -15.36
C LEU A 37 -9.41 2.33 -14.02
N VAL A 38 -8.27 2.78 -13.50
CA VAL A 38 -7.77 2.35 -12.18
C VAL A 38 -8.76 2.71 -11.06
N THR A 39 -9.34 3.92 -11.11
CA THR A 39 -10.31 4.36 -10.09
C THR A 39 -11.60 3.52 -10.14
N LEU A 40 -12.09 3.18 -11.33
CA LEU A 40 -13.28 2.34 -11.51
C LEU A 40 -13.04 0.91 -11.02
N TYR A 41 -11.88 0.32 -11.35
CA TYR A 41 -11.52 -1.03 -10.89
C TYR A 41 -11.27 -1.09 -9.38
N ALA A 42 -10.66 -0.05 -8.80
CA ALA A 42 -10.41 0.01 -7.36
C ALA A 42 -11.71 0.17 -6.54
N LYS A 43 -12.73 0.86 -7.08
CA LYS A 43 -13.99 1.15 -6.38
C LYS A 43 -14.84 -0.09 -6.09
N ASP A 44 -14.73 -1.12 -6.93
CA ASP A 44 -15.48 -2.38 -6.74
C ASP A 44 -14.90 -3.28 -5.63
N SER A 45 -13.65 -3.07 -5.21
CA SER A 45 -12.99 -3.95 -4.23
C SER A 45 -13.17 -3.53 -2.76
N LEU A 46 -13.77 -2.36 -2.47
CA LEU A 46 -13.75 -1.76 -1.13
C LEU A 46 -15.10 -1.26 -0.63
N ARG A 47 -16.21 -1.93 -1.00
CA ARG A 47 -17.51 -1.73 -0.34
C ARG A 47 -17.55 -2.43 1.01
N ILE A 48 -16.91 -1.85 2.01
CA ILE A 48 -17.19 -2.16 3.42
C ILE A 48 -18.49 -1.43 3.79
N ARG A 49 -19.60 -2.17 3.85
CA ARG A 49 -20.86 -1.67 4.40
C ARG A 49 -20.85 -1.90 5.91
N CYS A 50 -20.59 -0.85 6.67
CA CYS A 50 -20.86 -0.87 8.11
C CYS A 50 -22.38 -0.81 8.30
N LEU A 51 -22.96 -1.83 8.94
CA LEU A 51 -24.36 -1.83 9.34
C LEU A 51 -24.51 -0.94 10.59
N PRO A 52 -25.38 0.07 10.57
CA PRO A 52 -25.65 0.87 11.76
C PRO A 52 -26.56 0.08 12.72
N GLY A 53 -26.08 -0.18 13.93
CA GLY A 53 -26.89 -0.74 15.02
C GLY A 53 -26.04 -1.42 16.10
N PRO A 54 -26.52 -1.51 17.35
CA PRO A 54 -25.91 -2.37 18.35
C PRO A 54 -26.14 -3.82 17.92
N VAL A 55 -25.16 -4.42 17.24
CA VAL A 55 -25.18 -5.86 16.97
C VAL A 55 -24.98 -6.54 18.32
N GLN A 56 -26.05 -7.07 18.89
CA GLN A 56 -25.97 -8.11 19.91
C GLN A 56 -25.37 -9.33 19.22
N VAL A 57 -24.04 -9.36 19.09
CA VAL A 57 -23.32 -10.51 18.55
C VAL A 57 -23.42 -11.57 19.62
N GLU A 58 -24.36 -12.49 19.49
CA GLU A 58 -24.26 -13.76 20.18
C GLU A 58 -22.99 -14.43 19.67
N VAL A 59 -21.91 -14.32 20.45
CA VAL A 59 -20.60 -14.87 20.16
C VAL A 59 -20.67 -16.38 20.32
N THR A 60 -21.34 -17.04 19.38
CA THR A 60 -21.06 -18.43 19.08
C THR A 60 -19.64 -18.48 18.53
N PRO A 61 -18.74 -19.30 19.07
CA PRO A 61 -17.41 -19.49 18.49
C PRO A 61 -17.60 -19.81 17.01
N SER A 62 -17.06 -18.96 16.12
CA SER A 62 -17.09 -19.25 14.69
C SER A 62 -16.50 -20.63 14.47
N ALA A 63 -17.25 -21.53 13.83
CA ALA A 63 -16.82 -22.90 13.56
C ALA A 63 -15.57 -22.87 12.67
N SER A 64 -14.40 -22.77 13.30
CA SER A 64 -13.11 -22.80 12.64
C SER A 64 -12.70 -24.26 12.59
N ALA A 65 -12.85 -24.89 11.43
CA ALA A 65 -12.38 -26.24 11.23
C ALA A 65 -10.87 -26.28 11.49
N LEU A 66 -10.43 -27.19 12.37
CA LEU A 66 -9.01 -27.42 12.60
C LEU A 66 -8.38 -27.96 11.31
N GLY A 67 -7.59 -27.13 10.63
CA GLY A 67 -6.85 -27.53 9.45
C GLY A 67 -5.57 -28.27 9.83
N ASN A 68 -5.33 -29.44 9.24
CA ASN A 68 -4.02 -30.08 9.29
C ASN A 68 -3.16 -29.57 8.12
N PHE A 69 -2.11 -28.81 8.42
CA PHE A 69 -1.22 -28.21 7.42
C PHE A 69 0.11 -28.95 7.40
N SER A 70 0.49 -29.52 6.25
CA SER A 70 1.71 -30.32 6.10
C SER A 70 2.96 -29.51 5.72
N GLN A 71 2.80 -28.26 5.26
CA GLN A 71 3.90 -27.44 4.73
C GLN A 71 4.06 -26.12 5.47
N TRP A 72 3.02 -25.28 5.43
CA TRP A 72 3.02 -23.96 6.04
C TRP A 72 1.58 -23.55 6.36
N ALA A 73 1.43 -22.71 7.37
CA ALA A 73 0.17 -22.08 7.76
C ALA A 73 0.43 -20.59 8.00
N VAL A 74 -0.55 -19.74 7.67
CA VAL A 74 -0.46 -18.28 7.82
C VAL A 74 -1.80 -17.78 8.31
N SER A 75 -1.77 -16.87 9.29
CA SER A 75 -2.92 -16.12 9.75
C SER A 75 -2.58 -14.63 9.77
N THR A 76 -3.52 -13.78 9.36
CA THR A 76 -3.34 -12.32 9.25
C THR A 76 -4.67 -11.62 9.55
N ASP A 77 -4.64 -10.43 10.13
CA ASP A 77 -5.87 -9.68 10.45
C ASP A 77 -6.62 -9.19 9.19
N ALA A 78 -5.92 -9.05 8.06
CA ALA A 78 -6.53 -8.64 6.79
C ALA A 78 -6.45 -9.75 5.73
N ALA A 79 -7.63 -10.21 5.28
CA ALA A 79 -7.76 -11.26 4.27
C ALA A 79 -6.91 -11.08 2.99
N PRO A 80 -6.71 -9.85 2.45
CA PRO A 80 -5.88 -9.64 1.26
C PRO A 80 -4.39 -9.99 1.45
N CYS A 81 -3.88 -10.04 2.68
CA CYS A 81 -2.45 -10.24 2.95
C CYS A 81 -2.04 -11.70 3.13
N THR A 82 -2.93 -12.60 3.56
CA THR A 82 -2.65 -14.05 3.59
C THR A 82 -2.15 -14.60 2.23
N PRO A 83 -2.77 -14.25 1.08
CA PRO A 83 -2.27 -14.65 -0.24
C PRO A 83 -0.85 -14.17 -0.58
N VAL A 84 -0.37 -13.08 0.03
CA VAL A 84 1.00 -12.56 -0.18
C VAL A 84 2.02 -13.55 0.37
N ALA A 85 1.90 -13.98 1.62
CA ALA A 85 2.76 -15.01 2.20
C ALA A 85 2.71 -16.31 1.39
N ARG A 86 1.52 -16.74 0.96
CA ARG A 86 1.37 -17.92 0.09
C ARG A 86 2.18 -17.80 -1.20
N ARG A 87 2.23 -16.61 -1.83
CA ARG A 87 3.05 -16.38 -3.03
C ARG A 87 4.55 -16.45 -2.71
N ILE A 88 4.98 -15.99 -1.53
CA ILE A 88 6.38 -16.12 -1.11
C ILE A 88 6.76 -17.59 -0.88
N PHE A 89 5.92 -18.36 -0.19
CA PHE A 89 6.15 -19.81 -0.03
C PHE A 89 6.20 -20.55 -1.37
N LYS A 90 5.32 -20.22 -2.31
CA LYS A 90 5.35 -20.78 -3.67
C LYS A 90 6.64 -20.47 -4.44
N LYS A 91 7.32 -19.37 -4.11
CA LYS A 91 8.63 -19.00 -4.68
C LYS A 91 9.80 -19.64 -3.95
N GLY A 92 9.56 -20.53 -2.98
CA GLY A 92 10.61 -21.16 -2.18
C GLY A 92 11.15 -20.26 -1.06
N GLY A 93 10.46 -19.18 -0.72
CA GLY A 93 10.84 -18.31 0.40
C GLY A 93 10.68 -19.00 1.76
N LYS A 94 11.47 -18.56 2.74
CA LYS A 94 11.42 -19.05 4.12
C LYS A 94 10.28 -18.37 4.89
N THR A 95 9.97 -18.88 6.08
CA THR A 95 8.94 -18.33 6.97
C THR A 95 9.15 -16.85 7.27
N VAL A 96 10.41 -16.42 7.44
CA VAL A 96 10.76 -15.01 7.69
C VAL A 96 10.46 -14.13 6.47
N ASP A 97 10.78 -14.60 5.26
CA ASP A 97 10.50 -13.85 4.02
C ASP A 97 8.98 -13.66 3.82
N ALA A 98 8.21 -14.71 4.10
CA ALA A 98 6.75 -14.66 4.03
C ALA A 98 6.18 -13.70 5.08
N ALA A 99 6.74 -13.68 6.30
CA ALA A 99 6.35 -12.75 7.35
C ALA A 99 6.64 -11.29 6.95
N ILE A 100 7.83 -10.99 6.43
CA ILE A 100 8.20 -9.63 5.98
C ILE A 100 7.24 -9.14 4.89
N ALA A 101 6.98 -9.95 3.87
CA ALA A 101 6.07 -9.57 2.78
C ALA A 101 4.63 -9.35 3.29
N THR A 102 4.18 -10.17 4.24
CA THR A 102 2.88 -9.99 4.89
C THR A 102 2.83 -8.72 5.73
N LEU A 103 3.86 -8.42 6.53
CA LEU A 103 3.91 -7.19 7.34
C LEU A 103 3.86 -5.93 6.45
N LEU A 104 4.57 -5.94 5.32
CA LEU A 104 4.50 -4.84 4.35
C LEU A 104 3.10 -4.70 3.73
N CYS A 105 2.45 -5.80 3.38
CA CYS A 105 1.07 -5.77 2.91
C CYS A 105 0.12 -5.21 3.96
N MET A 106 0.23 -5.70 5.20
CA MET A 106 -0.64 -5.29 6.30
C MET A 106 -0.44 -3.80 6.62
N GLY A 107 0.79 -3.28 6.55
CA GLY A 107 1.05 -1.83 6.69
C GLY A 107 0.31 -0.96 5.66
N VAL A 108 -0.01 -1.50 4.49
CA VAL A 108 -0.81 -0.81 3.47
C VAL A 108 -2.32 -1.02 3.68
N VAL A 109 -2.73 -2.23 4.07
CA VAL A 109 -4.15 -2.61 4.18
C VAL A 109 -4.79 -2.16 5.49
N ILE A 110 -4.04 -2.13 6.58
CA ILE A 110 -4.47 -1.66 7.91
C ILE A 110 -3.58 -0.53 8.45
N PRO A 111 -3.49 0.61 7.74
CA PRO A 111 -2.52 1.68 8.04
C PRO A 111 -2.75 2.35 9.39
N HIS A 112 -3.94 2.22 9.97
CA HIS A 112 -4.27 2.76 11.29
C HIS A 112 -3.66 1.92 12.44
N SER A 113 -3.21 0.70 12.17
CA SER A 113 -2.74 -0.25 13.19
C SER A 113 -1.26 -0.58 13.05
N MET A 114 -0.75 -0.70 11.81
CA MET A 114 0.66 -0.95 11.58
C MET A 114 1.19 -0.21 10.34
N GLY A 115 2.50 -0.02 10.30
CA GLY A 115 3.17 0.66 9.20
C GLY A 115 4.68 0.81 9.44
N ILE A 116 5.37 1.37 8.45
CA ILE A 116 6.84 1.53 8.47
C ILE A 116 7.34 2.55 9.51
N GLY A 117 6.45 3.42 10.02
CA GLY A 117 6.80 4.46 11.00
C GLY A 117 6.69 4.02 12.46
N GLY A 118 6.23 2.79 12.72
CA GLY A 118 6.12 2.23 14.08
C GLY A 118 7.26 1.26 14.39
N GLY A 119 6.97 0.32 15.29
CA GLY A 119 7.84 -0.79 15.66
C GLY A 119 7.15 -2.14 15.61
N PHE A 120 7.92 -3.21 15.82
CA PHE A 120 7.37 -4.56 15.96
C PHE A 120 8.18 -5.40 16.94
N ILE A 121 7.55 -6.48 17.41
CA ILE A 121 8.22 -7.53 18.18
C ILE A 121 7.92 -8.84 17.47
N ALA A 122 8.97 -9.62 17.15
CA ALA A 122 8.81 -10.90 16.46
C ALA A 122 9.56 -12.01 17.18
N THR A 123 8.87 -13.12 17.43
CA THR A 123 9.49 -14.34 17.97
C THR A 123 9.69 -15.33 16.84
N VAL A 124 10.94 -15.72 16.60
CA VAL A 124 11.32 -16.64 15.53
C VAL A 124 11.94 -17.87 16.15
N TYR A 125 11.29 -19.03 15.95
CA TYR A 125 11.83 -20.31 16.36
C TYR A 125 12.60 -20.97 15.21
N SER A 126 13.85 -21.34 15.45
CA SER A 126 14.68 -22.07 14.50
C SER A 126 14.78 -23.53 14.90
N ARG A 127 14.12 -24.41 14.13
CA ARG A 127 14.17 -25.86 14.39
C ARG A 127 15.58 -26.45 14.31
N SER A 128 16.43 -25.94 13.43
CA SER A 128 17.79 -26.46 13.25
C SER A 128 18.68 -26.18 14.46
N LYS A 129 18.49 -25.01 15.08
CA LYS A 129 19.22 -24.57 16.27
C LYS A 129 18.52 -24.95 17.58
N LYS A 130 17.24 -25.32 17.51
CA LYS A 130 16.35 -25.57 18.66
C LYS A 130 16.29 -24.37 19.62
N ASP A 131 16.39 -23.16 19.08
CA ASP A 131 16.33 -21.92 19.83
C ASP A 131 15.18 -21.03 19.34
N ALA A 132 14.72 -20.15 20.24
CA ALA A 132 13.79 -19.08 19.92
C ALA A 132 14.51 -17.74 20.09
N GLN A 133 14.38 -16.87 19.10
CA GLN A 133 14.96 -15.53 19.11
C GLN A 133 13.84 -14.51 19.10
N VAL A 134 13.96 -13.47 19.92
CA VAL A 134 13.00 -12.37 19.97
C VAL A 134 13.66 -11.13 19.40
N LEU A 135 13.09 -10.61 18.32
CA LEU A 135 13.47 -9.36 17.69
C LEU A 135 12.61 -8.26 18.31
N VAL A 136 13.23 -7.32 19.02
CA VAL A 136 12.56 -6.15 19.59
C VAL A 136 12.97 -4.93 18.78
N ALA A 137 12.10 -4.53 17.85
CA ALA A 137 12.24 -3.31 17.06
C ALA A 137 11.19 -2.29 17.52
N ARG A 138 11.14 -2.02 18.84
CA ARG A 138 10.29 -0.97 19.40
C ARG A 138 10.90 0.40 19.13
N GLU A 139 10.02 1.37 19.01
CA GLU A 139 10.35 2.78 18.89
C GLU A 139 11.17 3.22 20.12
N VAL A 140 12.07 4.18 19.89
CA VAL A 140 12.91 4.75 20.92
C VAL A 140 12.61 6.24 20.98
N ALA A 141 12.55 6.77 22.20
CA ALA A 141 12.41 8.21 22.39
C ALA A 141 13.57 8.94 21.67
N PRO A 142 13.30 10.00 20.90
CA PRO A 142 14.36 10.73 20.21
C PRO A 142 15.32 11.36 21.22
N ALA A 143 16.56 11.66 20.80
CA ALA A 143 17.59 12.20 21.69
C ALA A 143 17.22 13.54 22.36
N ALA A 144 16.31 14.32 21.76
CA ALA A 144 15.81 15.58 22.31
C ALA A 144 14.58 15.41 23.23
N ALA A 145 14.12 14.19 23.47
CA ALA A 145 13.02 13.93 24.38
C ALA A 145 13.42 14.28 25.82
N SER A 146 12.49 14.86 26.58
CA SER A 146 12.65 15.18 28.00
C SER A 146 11.45 14.64 28.78
N THR A 147 11.62 14.42 30.08
CA THR A 147 10.58 13.87 30.96
C THR A 147 9.32 14.73 30.99
N ASP A 148 9.46 16.03 30.78
CA ASP A 148 8.39 17.01 30.95
C ASP A 148 7.80 17.49 29.61
N MET A 149 8.18 16.86 28.49
CA MET A 149 7.84 17.34 27.13
C MET A 149 6.33 17.46 26.83
N TYR A 150 5.47 16.81 27.62
CA TYR A 150 4.01 16.88 27.50
C TYR A 150 3.31 17.48 28.73
N VAL A 151 4.07 17.94 29.74
CA VAL A 151 3.52 18.40 31.04
C VAL A 151 2.98 19.83 30.97
N LYS A 152 3.31 20.60 29.92
CA LYS A 152 2.84 21.98 29.73
C LYS A 152 2.48 22.27 28.28
N ASN A 153 1.26 21.90 27.90
CA ASN A 153 0.55 22.52 26.77
C ASN A 153 -0.58 23.38 27.35
N LYS A 154 -0.31 24.67 27.54
CA LYS A 154 -1.36 25.69 27.63
C LYS A 154 -1.49 26.35 26.26
#